data_AF-A0A081C692-F1
#
_entry.id   AF-A0A081C692-F1
#
_cell.length_a   1.000
_cell.length_b   1.000
_cell.length_c   1.000
_cell.angle_alpha   90.00
_cell.angle_beta   90.00
_cell.angle_gamma   90.00
#
_symmetry.space_group_name_H-M   'P 1'
#
loop_
_entity.id
_entity.type
_entity.pdbx_description
1 polymer ?
#
loop_
_entity_poly.entity_id
_entity_poly.type
_entity_poly.pdbx_seq_one_letter_code
_entity_poly.pdbx_strand_id
1 'polypeptide(L)'
;MESTLTYLQRLTDETHKPEAEVLTLAFQAGIRQLWREHVLGRYLRHEVSREEAIEAVGFDLVELAERQHQAVMEDIEWALHA
;
A
#
# COMPACT_ATOMS: atom_id res chain seq x y z
N MET A 1 -3.21 0.52 22.60
CA MET A 1 -3.31 1.04 21.21
C MET A 1 -3.89 2.43 21.31
N GLU A 2 -3.18 3.44 20.82
CA GLU A 2 -3.75 4.79 20.73
C GLU A 2 -4.92 4.79 19.74
N SER A 3 -5.93 5.61 20.02
CA SER A 3 -7.10 5.70 19.15
C SER A 3 -6.76 6.51 17.90
N THR A 4 -7.47 6.29 16.79
CA THR A 4 -7.35 7.12 15.58
C THR A 4 -7.55 8.61 15.87
N LEU A 5 -8.41 8.94 16.84
CA LEU A 5 -8.63 10.30 17.31
C LEU A 5 -7.38 10.89 18.00
N THR A 6 -6.64 10.08 18.75
CA THR A 6 -5.38 10.49 19.38
C THR A 6 -4.32 10.83 18.32
N TYR A 7 -4.22 10.03 17.25
CA TYR A 7 -3.32 10.33 16.13
C TYR A 7 -3.74 11.58 15.35
N LEU A 8 -5.04 11.77 15.13
CA LEU A 8 -5.56 12.97 14.46
C LEU A 8 -5.26 14.24 15.27
N GLN A 9 -5.49 14.21 16.58
CA GLN A 9 -5.15 15.31 17.48
C GLN A 9 -3.67 15.63 17.42
N ARG A 10 -2.83 14.61 17.57
CA ARG A 10 -1.38 14.77 17.54
C ARG A 10 -0.86 15.33 16.21
N LEU A 11 -1.40 14.86 15.08
CA LEU A 11 -1.07 15.40 13.76
C LEU A 11 -1.53 16.85 13.61
N THR A 12 -2.71 17.21 14.10
CA THR A 12 -3.22 18.59 14.10
C THR A 12 -2.26 19.50 14.90
N ASP A 13 -1.87 19.07 16.09
CA ASP A 13 -1.00 19.83 17.00
C ASP A 13 0.42 19.97 16.43
N GLU A 14 1.05 18.87 16.00
CA GLU A 14 2.44 18.87 15.54
C GLU A 14 2.59 19.56 14.16
N THR A 15 1.63 19.38 13.25
CA THR A 15 1.69 19.97 11.90
C THR A 15 1.07 21.35 11.80
N HIS A 16 0.39 21.82 12.87
CA HIS A 16 -0.33 23.09 12.91
C HIS A 16 -1.37 23.24 11.79
N LYS A 17 -1.96 22.11 11.35
CA LYS A 17 -2.98 22.07 10.30
C LYS A 17 -4.37 21.91 10.91
N PRO A 18 -5.41 22.52 10.32
CA PRO A 18 -6.78 22.28 10.75
C PRO A 18 -7.14 20.79 10.70
N GLU A 19 -7.92 20.30 11.66
CA GLU A 19 -8.37 18.90 11.72
C GLU A 19 -9.00 18.43 10.39
N ALA A 20 -9.82 19.27 9.76
CA ALA A 20 -10.44 18.99 8.46
C ALA A 20 -9.41 18.78 7.33
N GLU A 21 -8.30 19.51 7.36
CA GLU A 21 -7.21 19.33 6.39
C GLU A 21 -6.51 17.99 6.63
N VAL A 22 -6.17 17.68 7.89
CA VAL A 22 -5.54 16.40 8.26
C VAL A 22 -6.44 15.21 7.89
N LEU A 23 -7.74 15.30 8.17
CA LEU A 23 -8.72 14.28 7.78
C LEU A 23 -8.78 14.10 6.26
N THR A 24 -8.78 15.20 5.50
CA THR A 24 -8.82 15.14 4.03
C THR A 24 -7.55 14.48 3.49
N LEU A 25 -6.37 14.83 4.03
CA LEU A 25 -5.10 14.22 3.66
C LEU A 25 -5.09 12.72 3.98
N ALA A 26 -5.54 12.34 5.17
CA ALA A 26 -5.66 10.93 5.58
C ALA A 26 -6.61 10.15 4.68
N PHE A 27 -7.78 10.72 4.34
CA PHE A 27 -8.73 10.11 3.42
C PHE A 27 -8.13 9.89 2.04
N GLN A 28 -7.51 10.93 1.45
CA GLN A 28 -6.88 10.82 0.13
C GLN A 28 -5.72 9.82 0.12
N ALA A 29 -4.89 9.81 1.17
CA ALA A 29 -3.82 8.84 1.32
C ALA A 29 -4.36 7.41 1.42
N GLY A 30 -5.41 7.21 2.22
CA GLY A 30 -6.10 5.93 2.38
C GLY A 30 -6.67 5.41 1.05
N ILE A 31 -7.40 6.25 0.29
CA ILE A 31 -7.93 5.83 -1.01
C ILE A 31 -6.81 5.46 -1.98
N ARG A 32 -5.72 6.24 -2.04
CA ARG A 32 -4.55 5.91 -2.89
C ARG A 32 -3.91 4.58 -2.47
N GLN A 33 -3.78 4.34 -1.18
CA GLN A 33 -3.22 3.10 -0.67
C GLN A 33 -4.11 1.89 -1.03
N LEU A 34 -5.41 1.98 -0.75
CA LEU A 34 -6.36 0.91 -1.06
C LEU A 34 -6.41 0.58 -2.55
N TRP A 35 -6.36 1.60 -3.41
CA TRP A 35 -6.30 1.40 -4.86
C TRP A 35 -5.03 0.67 -5.30
N ARG A 36 -3.87 1.06 -4.74
CA ARG A 36 -2.59 0.40 -5.03
C ARG A 36 -2.61 -1.07 -4.64
N GLU A 37 -3.03 -1.37 -3.41
CA GLU A 37 -3.13 -2.75 -2.92
C GLU A 37 -4.09 -3.59 -3.77
N HIS A 38 -5.22 -3.02 -4.18
CA HIS A 38 -6.17 -3.69 -5.05
C HIS A 38 -5.54 -4.07 -6.40
N VAL A 39 -4.92 -3.11 -7.10
CA VAL A 39 -4.30 -3.35 -8.42
C VAL A 39 -3.15 -4.35 -8.33
N LEU A 40 -2.23 -4.17 -7.37
CA LEU A 40 -1.09 -5.07 -7.21
C LEU A 40 -1.54 -6.49 -6.87
N GLY A 41 -2.57 -6.65 -6.03
CA GLY A 41 -3.15 -7.95 -5.74
C GLY A 41 -3.72 -8.63 -6.98
N ARG A 42 -4.42 -7.87 -7.84
CA ARG A 42 -4.91 -8.40 -9.13
C ARG A 42 -3.77 -8.80 -10.06
N TYR A 43 -2.72 -7.99 -10.12
CA TYR A 43 -1.54 -8.24 -10.93
C TYR A 43 -0.83 -9.54 -10.52
N LEU A 44 -0.55 -9.71 -9.22
CA LEU A 44 0.12 -10.92 -8.70
C LEU A 44 -0.73 -12.20 -8.87
N ARG A 45 -2.07 -12.07 -8.97
CA ARG A 45 -2.98 -13.17 -9.32
C ARG A 45 -3.14 -13.38 -10.83
N HIS A 46 -2.37 -12.67 -11.66
CA HIS A 46 -2.45 -12.70 -13.12
C HIS A 46 -3.81 -12.29 -13.70
N GLU A 47 -4.58 -11.46 -12.97
CA GLU A 47 -5.88 -10.95 -13.38
C GLU A 47 -5.79 -9.68 -14.23
N VAL A 48 -4.61 -9.05 -14.28
CA VAL A 48 -4.24 -7.93 -15.15
C VAL A 48 -2.81 -8.12 -15.64
N SER A 49 -2.50 -7.57 -16.80
CA SER A 49 -1.14 -7.56 -17.35
C SER A 49 -0.20 -6.65 -16.56
N ARG A 50 1.10 -6.82 -16.78
CA ARG A 50 2.13 -6.00 -16.16
C ARG A 50 2.02 -4.54 -16.63
N GLU A 51 1.78 -4.34 -17.91
CA GLU A 51 1.61 -3.03 -18.52
C GLU A 51 0.41 -2.29 -17.92
N GLU A 52 -0.74 -2.96 -17.79
CA GLU A 52 -1.94 -2.38 -17.16
C GLU A 52 -1.70 -2.02 -15.68
N ALA A 53 -0.96 -2.84 -14.95
CA ALA A 53 -0.60 -2.54 -13.56
C ALA A 53 0.35 -1.34 -13.47
N ILE A 54 1.36 -1.26 -14.36
CA ILE A 54 2.30 -0.14 -14.42
C ILE A 54 1.56 1.16 -14.75
N GLU A 55 0.63 1.14 -15.69
CA GLU A 55 -0.18 2.31 -16.03
C GLU A 55 -1.01 2.78 -14.82
N ALA A 56 -1.56 1.86 -14.04
CA ALA A 56 -2.44 2.17 -12.92
C ALA A 56 -1.71 2.64 -11.64
N VAL A 57 -0.54 2.08 -11.32
CA VAL A 57 0.16 2.35 -10.03
C VAL A 57 1.61 2.79 -10.18
N GLY A 58 2.20 2.69 -11.36
CA GLY A 58 3.58 3.05 -11.65
C GLY A 58 4.55 1.87 -11.58
N PHE A 59 5.64 1.99 -12.35
CA PHE A 59 6.67 0.96 -12.51
C PHE A 59 7.28 0.51 -11.19
N ASP A 60 7.72 1.46 -10.35
CA ASP A 60 8.42 1.15 -9.10
C ASP A 60 7.60 0.29 -8.14
N LEU A 61 6.27 0.51 -8.10
CA LEU A 61 5.38 -0.27 -7.23
C LEU A 61 5.15 -1.69 -7.76
N VAL A 62 5.06 -1.84 -9.08
CA VAL A 62 4.95 -3.17 -9.71
C VAL A 62 6.24 -3.95 -9.50
N GLU A 63 7.40 -3.33 -9.75
CA GLU A 63 8.70 -3.97 -9.55
C GLU A 63 8.92 -4.38 -8.08
N LEU A 64 8.55 -3.52 -7.13
CA LEU A 64 8.64 -3.86 -5.71
C LEU A 64 7.75 -5.05 -5.35
N ALA A 65 6.51 -5.09 -5.86
CA ALA A 65 5.59 -6.19 -5.62
C ALA A 65 6.09 -7.51 -6.20
N GLU A 66 6.69 -7.49 -7.40
CA GLU A 66 7.33 -8.65 -8.03
C GLU A 66 8.45 -9.21 -7.13
N ARG A 67 9.35 -8.34 -6.64
CA ARG A 67 10.46 -8.75 -5.76
C ARG A 67 9.97 -9.30 -4.42
N GLN A 68 8.96 -8.68 -3.82
CA GLN A 68 8.36 -9.15 -2.57
C GLN A 68 7.68 -10.51 -2.74
N HIS A 69 6.92 -10.69 -3.82
CA HIS A 69 6.30 -11.96 -4.15
C HIS A 69 7.35 -13.06 -4.32
N GLN A 70 8.41 -12.79 -5.08
CA GLN A 70 9.51 -13.73 -5.28
C GLN A 70 10.16 -14.16 -3.96
N ALA A 71 10.47 -13.20 -3.07
CA ALA A 71 11.05 -13.51 -1.76
C ALA A 71 10.14 -14.41 -0.91
N VAL A 72 8.82 -14.15 -0.91
CA VAL A 72 7.85 -14.99 -0.20
C VAL A 72 7.79 -16.40 -0.78
N MET A 73 7.85 -16.53 -2.12
CA MET A 73 7.84 -17.85 -2.76
C MET A 73 9.10 -18.65 -2.47
N GLU A 74 10.27 -17.99 -2.42
CA GLU A 74 11.54 -18.59 -2.01
C GLU A 74 11.49 -19.08 -0.56
N ASP A 75 10.92 -18.29 0.36
CA ASP A 75 10.73 -18.69 1.76
C ASP A 75 9.79 -19.92 1.89
N ILE A 76 8.73 -19.96 1.08
CA ILE A 76 7.80 -21.12 1.04
C ILE A 76 8.53 -22.36 0.50
N GLU A 77 9.27 -22.24 -0.60
CA GLU A 77 10.04 -23.34 -1.18
C GLU A 77 11.07 -23.88 -0.19
N TRP A 78 11.79 -22.99 0.50
CA TRP A 78 12.70 -23.35 1.57
C TRP A 78 11.99 -24.16 2.66
N ALA A 79 10.83 -23.68 3.13
CA ALA A 79 10.07 -24.36 4.18
C ALA A 79 9.51 -25.73 3.75
N LEU A 80 9.25 -25.94 2.46
CA LEU A 80 8.80 -27.24 1.92
C LEU A 80 9.92 -28.26 1.76
N HIS A 81 11.18 -27.81 1.72
CA HIS A 81 12.37 -28.65 1.51
C HIS A 81 13.30 -28.76 2.73
N ALA A 82 12.98 -28.09 3.84
CA ALA A 82 13.67 -28.19 5.13
C ALA A 82 13.19 -29.37 5.98
#